data_AF-A0A956F8E0-F1
#
_entry.id   AF-A0A956F8E0-F1
#
_cell.length_a   1.000
_cell.length_b   1.000
_cell.length_c   1.000
_cell.angle_alpha   90.00
_cell.angle_beta   90.00
_cell.angle_gamma   90.00
#
_symmetry.space_group_name_H-M   'P 1'
#
loop_
_entity.id
_entity.type
_entity.pdbx_description
1 polymer ?
#
loop_
_entity_poly.entity_id
_entity_poly.type
_entity_poly.pdbx_seq_one_letter_code
_entity_poly.pdbx_strand_id
1 'polypeptide(L)'
;MSRASRGFTLIELMIVVAILGILAAIAIPALTKYLRRSKTSEARVQLAKVFDAASAYFSEEHVERGATQTIGGGAGISDLAPHRCPHQNGEESGNTQATMTPALALNCNDGPGGRCVPAEGGGGGAGYYDMGLWTNNPVWSGLNFQQEQAHYFHYNFVASNSGTGYGQCQFTAQAFGDLDDDLDYSTWERSGAADVNGVNAAAGLYIDREVE
;
A
#
# COMPACT_ATOMS: atom_id res chain seq x y z
N MET A 1 -27.53 63.33 10.34
CA MET A 1 -27.18 62.99 8.94
C MET A 1 -27.29 61.47 8.79
N SER A 2 -28.35 60.98 8.14
CA SER A 2 -28.45 59.58 7.75
C SER A 2 -27.54 59.36 6.53
N ARG A 3 -26.59 58.45 6.64
CA ARG A 3 -25.79 58.01 5.49
C ARG A 3 -26.73 57.27 4.55
N ALA A 4 -26.89 57.77 3.32
CA ALA A 4 -27.62 57.06 2.28
C ALA A 4 -26.92 55.71 2.01
N SER A 5 -27.62 54.62 2.24
CA SER A 5 -27.19 53.26 1.90
C SER A 5 -27.09 53.16 0.38
N ARG A 6 -25.87 53.17 -0.16
CA ARG A 6 -25.59 52.87 -1.57
C ARG A 6 -25.84 51.38 -1.79
N GLY A 7 -26.88 51.05 -2.56
CA GLY A 7 -27.19 49.67 -2.96
C GLY A 7 -26.21 49.18 -4.04
N PHE A 8 -25.97 47.87 -4.06
CA PHE A 8 -25.14 47.20 -5.06
C PHE A 8 -25.85 47.17 -6.42
N THR A 9 -25.13 47.37 -7.52
CA THR A 9 -25.72 47.31 -8.87
C THR A 9 -25.72 45.88 -9.41
N LEU A 10 -26.73 45.53 -10.23
CA LEU A 10 -26.76 44.24 -10.92
C LEU A 10 -25.54 44.07 -11.84
N ILE A 11 -25.06 45.14 -12.46
CA ILE A 11 -23.90 45.09 -13.35
C ILE A 11 -22.60 44.81 -12.59
N GLU A 12 -22.40 45.37 -11.38
CA GLU A 12 -21.27 45.02 -10.53
C GLU A 12 -21.28 43.53 -10.18
N LEU A 13 -22.45 42.97 -9.86
CA LEU A 13 -22.57 41.56 -9.55
C LEU A 13 -22.21 40.68 -10.77
N MET A 14 -22.68 41.04 -11.96
CA MET A 14 -22.41 40.28 -13.19
C MET A 14 -20.92 40.24 -13.53
N ILE A 15 -20.20 41.35 -13.38
CA ILE A 15 -18.75 41.40 -13.63
C ILE A 15 -18.00 40.54 -12.61
N VAL A 16 -18.38 40.59 -11.33
CA VAL A 16 -17.76 39.77 -10.28
C VAL A 16 -17.91 38.28 -10.57
N VAL A 17 -19.12 37.82 -10.94
CA VAL A 17 -19.36 36.42 -11.29
C VAL A 17 -18.57 36.00 -12.53
N ALA A 18 -18.46 36.87 -13.54
CA ALA A 18 -17.68 36.59 -14.74
C ALA A 18 -16.18 36.39 -14.42
N ILE A 19 -15.60 37.26 -13.59
CA ILE A 19 -14.20 37.14 -13.15
C ILE A 19 -14.00 35.88 -12.32
N LEU A 20 -14.91 35.58 -11.38
CA LEU A 20 -14.87 34.36 -10.58
C LEU A 20 -14.94 33.09 -11.44
N GLY A 21 -15.75 33.09 -12.51
CA GLY A 21 -15.84 31.98 -13.45
C GLY A 21 -14.51 31.70 -14.18
N ILE A 22 -13.83 32.75 -14.66
CA ILE A 22 -12.52 32.61 -15.33
C ILE A 22 -11.46 32.08 -14.34
N LEU A 23 -11.42 32.63 -13.12
CA LEU A 23 -10.48 32.18 -12.09
C LEU A 23 -10.73 30.72 -11.71
N ALA A 24 -11.99 30.32 -11.52
CA ALA A 24 -12.35 28.94 -11.17
C ALA A 24 -11.94 27.94 -12.25
N ALA A 25 -12.15 28.27 -13.54
CA ALA A 25 -11.79 27.39 -14.66
C ALA A 25 -10.30 27.04 -14.72
N ILE A 26 -9.42 27.94 -14.28
CA ILE A 26 -7.97 27.71 -14.23
C ILE A 26 -7.57 27.08 -12.89
N ALA A 27 -8.15 27.54 -11.78
CA ALA A 27 -7.75 27.15 -10.44
C ALA A 27 -8.16 25.71 -10.07
N ILE A 28 -9.35 25.26 -10.47
CA ILE A 28 -9.86 23.92 -10.14
C ILE A 28 -8.94 22.80 -10.68
N PRO A 29 -8.61 22.72 -11.98
CA PRO A 29 -7.75 21.64 -12.49
C PRO A 29 -6.32 21.70 -11.93
N ALA A 30 -5.81 22.90 -11.64
CA ALA A 30 -4.51 23.04 -11.00
C ALA A 30 -4.52 22.51 -9.56
N LEU A 31 -5.59 22.80 -8.80
CA LEU A 31 -5.76 22.33 -7.44
C LEU A 31 -5.97 20.81 -7.38
N THR A 32 -6.78 20.23 -8.27
CA THR A 32 -7.00 18.76 -8.29
C THR A 32 -5.68 18.03 -8.56
N LYS A 33 -4.89 18.48 -9.53
CA LYS A 33 -3.56 17.90 -9.81
C LYS A 33 -2.61 17.99 -8.61
N TYR A 34 -2.63 19.12 -7.88
CA TYR A 34 -1.84 19.28 -6.66
C TYR A 34 -2.26 18.28 -5.58
N LEU A 35 -3.57 18.10 -5.38
CA LEU A 35 -4.10 17.13 -4.42
C LEU A 35 -3.78 15.69 -4.83
N ARG A 36 -3.87 15.32 -6.12
CA ARG A 36 -3.47 13.99 -6.60
C ARG A 36 -1.99 13.72 -6.30
N ARG A 37 -1.11 14.69 -6.60
CA ARG A 37 0.32 14.60 -6.27
C ARG A 37 0.59 14.42 -4.78
N SER A 38 -0.16 15.10 -3.90
CA SER A 38 0.05 14.94 -2.46
C SER A 38 -0.29 13.53 -1.99
N LYS A 39 -1.32 12.88 -2.58
CA LYS A 39 -1.65 11.47 -2.31
C LYS A 39 -0.49 10.52 -2.65
N THR A 40 0.23 10.72 -3.77
CA THR A 40 1.35 9.85 -4.21
C THR A 40 2.50 9.72 -3.21
N SER A 41 2.62 10.64 -2.26
CA SER A 41 3.66 10.58 -1.22
C SER A 41 3.46 9.41 -0.27
N GLU A 42 2.20 9.02 -0.03
CA GLU A 42 1.84 7.90 0.84
C GLU A 42 2.35 6.57 0.29
N ALA A 43 2.12 6.29 -1.01
CA ALA A 43 2.60 5.06 -1.65
C ALA A 43 4.11 4.87 -1.45
N ARG A 44 4.91 5.92 -1.66
CA ARG A 44 6.37 5.87 -1.49
C ARG A 44 6.78 5.53 -0.06
N VAL A 45 6.15 6.18 0.92
CA VAL A 45 6.45 5.97 2.34
C VAL A 45 6.05 4.57 2.78
N GLN A 46 4.87 4.11 2.36
CA GLN A 46 4.35 2.81 2.78
C GLN A 46 5.12 1.66 2.12
N LEU A 47 5.47 1.76 0.83
CA LEU A 47 6.33 0.78 0.18
C LEU A 47 7.74 0.72 0.76
N ALA A 48 8.27 1.86 1.24
CA ALA A 48 9.53 1.86 1.97
C ALA A 48 9.43 1.07 3.29
N LYS A 49 8.35 1.27 4.05
CA LYS A 49 8.10 0.51 5.29
C LYS A 49 7.97 -1.00 5.02
N VAL A 50 7.23 -1.40 3.98
CA VAL A 50 7.09 -2.81 3.60
C VAL A 50 8.44 -3.41 3.20
N PHE A 51 9.25 -2.66 2.44
CA PHE A 51 10.59 -3.09 2.06
C PHE A 51 11.50 -3.27 3.28
N ASP A 52 11.50 -2.30 4.20
CA ASP A 52 12.32 -2.36 5.41
C ASP A 52 11.86 -3.51 6.32
N ALA A 53 10.55 -3.75 6.41
CA ALA A 53 9.97 -4.89 7.11
C ALA A 53 10.38 -6.23 6.49
N ALA A 54 10.36 -6.36 5.15
CA ALA A 54 10.80 -7.57 4.47
C ALA A 54 12.30 -7.83 4.67
N SER A 55 13.10 -6.76 4.67
CA SER A 55 14.54 -6.81 4.92
C SER A 55 14.87 -7.25 6.36
N ALA A 56 14.13 -6.70 7.34
CA ALA A 56 14.24 -7.07 8.74
C ALA A 56 13.80 -8.53 8.94
N TYR A 57 12.66 -8.91 8.38
CA TYR A 57 12.15 -10.28 8.43
C TYR A 57 13.19 -11.27 7.91
N PHE A 58 13.78 -11.02 6.73
CA PHE A 58 14.81 -11.91 6.21
C PHE A 58 16.03 -12.05 7.12
N SER A 59 16.46 -10.96 7.76
CA SER A 59 17.66 -10.95 8.62
C SER A 59 17.47 -11.67 9.95
N GLU A 60 16.22 -11.90 10.35
CA GLU A 60 15.87 -12.68 11.53
C GLU A 60 15.86 -14.19 11.21
N GLU A 61 16.16 -15.01 12.21
CA GLU A 61 16.05 -16.47 12.09
C GLU A 61 14.60 -16.89 12.32
N HIS A 62 14.01 -17.60 11.36
CA HIS A 62 12.63 -18.07 11.45
C HIS A 62 12.56 -19.58 11.56
N VAL A 63 11.67 -20.07 12.42
CA VAL A 63 11.34 -21.49 12.55
C VAL A 63 9.82 -21.63 12.54
N GLU A 64 9.30 -22.59 11.79
CA GLU A 64 7.85 -22.83 11.75
C GLU A 64 7.32 -23.28 13.11
N ARG A 65 6.07 -22.89 13.41
CA ARG A 65 5.38 -23.39 14.60
C ARG A 65 5.26 -24.91 14.51
N GLY A 66 5.90 -25.62 15.43
CA GLY A 66 5.88 -27.09 15.48
C GLY A 66 7.02 -27.75 14.70
N ALA A 67 7.89 -26.99 14.03
CA ALA A 67 9.18 -27.47 13.54
C ALA A 67 10.18 -27.60 14.69
N THR A 68 9.81 -28.28 15.78
CA THR A 68 10.82 -28.90 16.64
C THR A 68 11.44 -30.03 15.83
N GLN A 69 12.70 -29.88 15.46
CA GLN A 69 13.48 -30.97 14.88
C GLN A 69 13.45 -32.14 15.86
N THR A 70 12.62 -33.14 15.58
CA THR A 70 12.62 -34.39 16.35
C THR A 70 13.59 -35.33 15.66
N ILE A 71 14.71 -35.63 16.32
CA ILE A 71 15.62 -36.69 15.87
C ILE A 71 14.90 -38.02 16.05
N GLY A 72 14.22 -38.49 15.00
CA GLY A 72 13.71 -39.85 14.91
C GLY A 72 14.81 -40.81 14.50
N GLY A 73 14.75 -42.06 14.99
CA GLY A 73 15.74 -43.10 14.73
C GLY A 73 15.98 -43.33 13.22
N GLY A 74 17.00 -42.67 12.68
CA GLY A 74 17.43 -42.76 11.28
C GLY A 74 16.96 -41.63 10.33
N ALA A 75 16.24 -40.61 10.81
CA ALA A 75 15.78 -39.50 9.95
C ALA A 75 16.70 -38.27 10.07
N GLY A 76 17.15 -37.75 8.92
CA GLY A 76 17.94 -36.52 8.84
C GLY A 76 17.12 -35.29 9.23
N ILE A 77 17.81 -34.26 9.72
CA ILE A 77 17.25 -32.93 9.94
C ILE A 77 16.89 -32.35 8.57
N SER A 78 15.64 -31.90 8.38
CA SER A 78 15.30 -31.04 7.25
C SER A 78 15.90 -29.67 7.50
N ASP A 79 16.96 -29.33 6.77
CA ASP A 79 17.58 -27.99 6.77
C ASP A 79 16.58 -26.99 6.19
N LEU A 80 15.68 -26.45 7.02
CA LEU A 80 15.01 -25.21 6.69
C LEU A 80 16.06 -24.11 6.63
N ALA A 81 15.97 -23.24 5.62
CA ALA A 81 16.79 -22.04 5.57
C ALA A 81 16.48 -21.18 6.81
N PRO A 82 17.50 -20.80 7.61
CA PRO A 82 17.29 -19.97 8.79
C PRO A 82 16.75 -18.58 8.42
N HIS A 83 17.08 -18.10 7.22
CA HIS A 83 16.63 -16.82 6.65
C HIS A 83 15.71 -17.05 5.46
N ARG A 84 14.58 -16.35 5.42
CA ARG A 84 13.58 -16.50 4.34
C ARG A 84 12.68 -15.28 4.17
N CYS A 85 12.04 -15.20 3.01
CA CYS A 85 10.94 -14.26 2.78
C CYS A 85 9.70 -14.65 3.62
N PRO A 86 8.80 -13.70 3.92
CA PRO A 86 7.49 -14.02 4.47
C PRO A 86 6.71 -14.97 3.55
N HIS A 87 6.07 -15.97 4.14
CA HIS A 87 5.37 -17.02 3.40
C HIS A 87 4.05 -17.44 4.07
N GLN A 88 3.24 -18.21 3.36
CA GLN A 88 2.05 -18.84 3.93
C GLN A 88 2.44 -20.06 4.76
N ASN A 89 1.66 -20.40 5.78
CA ASN A 89 1.98 -21.52 6.69
C ASN A 89 2.19 -22.83 5.90
N GLY A 90 3.34 -23.46 6.08
CA GLY A 90 3.69 -24.71 5.39
C GLY A 90 4.25 -24.56 3.96
N GLU A 91 4.43 -23.33 3.46
CA GLU A 91 5.02 -23.04 2.13
C GLU A 91 6.43 -22.42 2.26
N GLU A 92 7.37 -23.20 2.79
CA GLU A 92 8.74 -22.75 3.13
C GLU A 92 9.60 -22.36 1.90
N SER A 93 9.17 -22.75 0.70
CA SER A 93 9.81 -22.49 -0.58
C SER A 93 8.76 -22.24 -1.66
N GLY A 94 9.13 -21.49 -2.69
CA GLY A 94 8.26 -21.15 -3.81
C GLY A 94 7.75 -19.71 -3.73
N ASN A 95 6.71 -19.42 -4.50
CA ASN A 95 6.14 -18.10 -4.61
C ASN A 95 5.04 -17.89 -3.57
N THR A 96 5.08 -16.77 -2.87
CA THR A 96 4.11 -16.39 -1.86
C THR A 96 3.52 -15.03 -2.21
N GLN A 97 2.28 -14.81 -1.80
CA GLN A 97 1.59 -13.55 -2.06
C GLN A 97 0.64 -13.22 -0.91
N ALA A 98 0.67 -11.96 -0.46
CA ALA A 98 -0.26 -11.44 0.53
C ALA A 98 -1.66 -11.20 -0.05
N THR A 99 -1.79 -11.08 -1.37
CA THR A 99 -3.03 -10.73 -2.07
C THR A 99 -3.40 -9.26 -1.83
N MET A 100 -4.09 -8.66 -2.80
CA MET A 100 -4.41 -7.24 -2.76
C MET A 100 -5.24 -6.89 -1.51
N THR A 101 -4.72 -5.98 -0.69
CA THR A 101 -5.28 -5.61 0.61
C THR A 101 -5.37 -4.08 0.75
N PRO A 102 -6.58 -3.51 0.86
CA PRO A 102 -7.86 -4.15 0.53
C PRO A 102 -7.91 -4.60 -0.95
N ALA A 103 -8.86 -5.45 -1.31
CA ALA A 103 -9.02 -5.92 -2.70
C ALA A 103 -9.37 -4.76 -3.65
N LEU A 104 -8.93 -4.82 -4.92
CA LEU A 104 -9.28 -3.82 -5.95
C LEU A 104 -10.81 -3.72 -6.23
N ALA A 105 -11.58 -4.73 -5.82
CA ALA A 105 -13.04 -4.68 -5.92
C ALA A 105 -13.68 -3.66 -4.96
N LEU A 106 -12.95 -3.22 -3.93
CA LEU A 106 -13.37 -2.12 -3.06
C LEU A 106 -12.99 -0.80 -3.72
N ASN A 107 -13.97 0.04 -4.08
CA ASN A 107 -13.65 1.41 -4.48
C ASN A 107 -13.34 2.25 -3.23
N CYS A 108 -12.09 2.67 -3.09
CA CYS A 108 -11.66 3.54 -2.00
C CYS A 108 -12.15 4.98 -2.13
N ASN A 109 -12.49 5.44 -3.34
CA ASN A 109 -13.03 6.78 -3.56
C ASN A 109 -14.42 6.99 -2.92
N ASP A 110 -15.17 5.91 -2.70
CA ASP A 110 -16.45 5.94 -2.00
C ASP A 110 -16.30 6.19 -0.48
N GLY A 111 -15.10 6.01 0.07
CA GLY A 111 -14.83 6.20 1.49
C GLY A 111 -14.66 7.68 1.86
N PRO A 112 -14.79 8.04 3.16
CA PRO A 112 -14.61 9.40 3.64
C PRO A 112 -13.28 10.04 3.22
N GLY A 113 -13.37 11.07 2.36
CA GLY A 113 -12.21 11.79 1.82
C GLY A 113 -11.50 11.07 0.67
N GLY A 114 -12.19 10.14 0.01
CA GLY A 114 -11.68 9.35 -1.11
C GLY A 114 -10.57 8.40 -0.68
N ARG A 115 -10.80 7.65 0.40
CA ARG A 115 -9.83 6.77 1.04
C ARG A 115 -10.44 5.43 1.41
N CYS A 116 -9.62 4.39 1.36
CA CYS A 116 -9.93 3.12 2.00
C CYS A 116 -9.89 3.33 3.52
N VAL A 117 -10.96 2.99 4.22
CA VAL A 117 -11.04 3.16 5.67
C VAL A 117 -11.05 1.79 6.35
N PRO A 118 -10.02 1.45 7.14
CA PRO A 118 -10.03 0.21 7.88
C PRO A 118 -10.99 0.32 9.08
N ALA A 119 -11.82 -0.70 9.29
CA ALA A 119 -12.73 -0.81 10.42
C ALA A 119 -12.80 -2.25 10.91
N GLU A 120 -12.99 -2.44 12.22
CA GLU A 120 -13.15 -3.78 12.78
C GLU A 120 -14.42 -4.45 12.22
N GLY A 121 -14.26 -5.64 11.61
CA GLY A 121 -15.37 -6.36 10.97
C GLY A 121 -15.89 -5.71 9.68
N GLY A 122 -15.19 -4.69 9.15
CA GLY A 122 -15.58 -4.00 7.92
C GLY A 122 -16.83 -3.12 8.04
N GLY A 123 -17.24 -2.77 9.26
CA GLY A 123 -18.37 -1.87 9.48
C GLY A 123 -18.07 -0.44 9.00
N GLY A 124 -18.98 0.16 8.22
CA GLY A 124 -18.88 1.59 7.85
C GLY A 124 -19.49 1.98 6.50
N GLY A 125 -19.77 1.01 5.62
CA GLY A 125 -20.37 1.24 4.31
C GLY A 125 -19.35 1.24 3.18
N ALA A 126 -19.62 1.99 2.10
CA ALA A 126 -18.74 2.03 0.93
C ALA A 126 -17.37 2.64 1.26
N GLY A 127 -16.29 2.07 0.69
CA GLY A 127 -14.91 2.43 0.98
C GLY A 127 -14.35 1.92 2.32
N TYR A 128 -15.16 1.23 3.14
CA TYR A 128 -14.67 0.58 4.37
C TYR A 128 -14.31 -0.88 4.12
N TYR A 129 -13.33 -1.39 4.87
CA TYR A 129 -12.95 -2.79 4.83
C TYR A 129 -12.52 -3.31 6.20
N ASP A 130 -12.51 -4.64 6.34
CA ASP A 130 -12.13 -5.28 7.60
C ASP A 130 -10.62 -5.19 7.85
N MET A 131 -10.24 -4.60 8.99
CA MET A 131 -8.85 -4.60 9.45
C MET A 131 -8.26 -6.03 9.56
N GLY A 132 -9.12 -7.02 9.80
CA GLY A 132 -8.75 -8.43 9.83
C GLY A 132 -8.08 -8.95 8.55
N LEU A 133 -8.24 -8.27 7.41
CA LEU A 133 -7.54 -8.64 6.17
C LEU A 133 -6.01 -8.55 6.29
N TRP A 134 -5.50 -7.67 7.16
CA TRP A 134 -4.06 -7.56 7.44
C TRP A 134 -3.61 -8.62 8.44
N THR A 135 -4.28 -8.70 9.60
CA THR A 135 -3.83 -9.52 10.73
C THR A 135 -4.03 -11.01 10.52
N ASN A 136 -5.06 -11.42 9.76
CA ASN A 136 -5.32 -12.83 9.44
C ASN A 136 -4.50 -13.33 8.24
N ASN A 137 -3.77 -12.44 7.56
CA ASN A 137 -2.92 -12.81 6.46
C ASN A 137 -1.50 -13.14 6.95
N PRO A 138 -0.99 -14.36 6.74
CA PRO A 138 0.31 -14.76 7.29
C PRO A 138 1.48 -13.95 6.73
N VAL A 139 1.37 -13.46 5.49
CA VAL A 139 2.42 -12.66 4.84
C VAL A 139 2.46 -11.25 5.45
N TRP A 140 1.31 -10.58 5.59
CA TRP A 140 1.26 -9.26 6.23
C TRP A 140 1.57 -9.32 7.72
N SER A 141 1.05 -10.33 8.41
CA SER A 141 1.35 -10.56 9.82
C SER A 141 2.84 -10.85 10.03
N GLY A 142 3.47 -11.64 9.16
CA GLY A 142 4.92 -11.88 9.20
C GLY A 142 5.74 -10.60 9.01
N LEU A 143 5.30 -9.71 8.11
CA LEU A 143 5.90 -8.40 7.91
C LEU A 143 5.60 -7.39 9.01
N ASN A 144 4.73 -7.72 9.97
CA ASN A 144 4.19 -6.77 10.96
C ASN A 144 3.69 -5.46 10.28
N PHE A 145 3.06 -5.59 9.12
CA PHE A 145 2.57 -4.47 8.34
C PHE A 145 1.05 -4.48 8.27
N GLN A 146 0.44 -3.35 8.63
CA GLN A 146 -0.99 -3.10 8.54
C GLN A 146 -1.27 -1.62 8.37
N GLN A 147 -2.44 -1.28 7.80
CA GLN A 147 -2.92 0.10 7.73
C GLN A 147 -3.97 0.35 8.81
N GLU A 148 -3.60 1.10 9.84
CA GLU A 148 -4.50 1.46 10.94
C GLU A 148 -5.33 2.71 10.67
N GLN A 149 -4.93 3.51 9.68
CA GLN A 149 -5.56 4.78 9.32
C GLN A 149 -6.09 4.73 7.89
N ALA A 150 -6.96 5.68 7.54
CA ALA A 150 -7.46 5.81 6.18
C ALA A 150 -6.31 6.13 5.20
N HIS A 151 -6.30 5.50 4.04
CA HIS A 151 -5.22 5.53 3.04
C HIS A 151 -5.79 5.54 1.62
N TYR A 152 -4.95 5.87 0.64
CA TYR A 152 -5.35 6.02 -0.76
C TYR A 152 -5.06 4.79 -1.64
N PHE A 153 -4.28 3.84 -1.14
CA PHE A 153 -3.73 2.75 -1.96
C PHE A 153 -4.14 1.37 -1.48
N HIS A 154 -4.32 0.46 -2.42
CA HIS A 154 -4.34 -0.97 -2.21
C HIS A 154 -2.90 -1.48 -2.22
N TYR A 155 -2.57 -2.41 -1.33
CA TYR A 155 -1.21 -2.95 -1.23
C TYR A 155 -1.19 -4.43 -1.57
N ASN A 156 -0.10 -4.85 -2.18
CA ASN A 156 0.21 -6.26 -2.38
C ASN A 156 1.68 -6.50 -2.05
N PHE A 157 1.98 -7.71 -1.60
CA PHE A 157 3.34 -8.16 -1.41
C PHE A 157 3.47 -9.53 -2.05
N VAL A 158 4.45 -9.68 -2.92
CA VAL A 158 4.82 -10.96 -3.52
C VAL A 158 6.25 -11.26 -3.15
N ALA A 159 6.52 -12.52 -2.86
CA ALA A 159 7.86 -12.99 -2.59
C ALA A 159 8.08 -14.35 -3.24
N SER A 160 9.34 -14.72 -3.43
CA SER A 160 9.75 -16.05 -3.81
C SER A 160 10.97 -16.44 -2.98
N ASN A 161 10.99 -17.70 -2.53
CA ASN A 161 12.09 -18.25 -1.76
C ASN A 161 12.59 -19.57 -2.38
N SER A 162 13.91 -19.74 -2.45
CA SER A 162 14.52 -21.00 -2.88
C SER A 162 14.71 -21.97 -1.70
N GLY A 163 14.20 -23.20 -1.80
CA GLY A 163 14.25 -24.22 -0.75
C GLY A 163 15.60 -24.89 -0.46
N THR A 164 16.75 -24.35 -0.89
CA THR A 164 18.07 -24.90 -0.54
C THR A 164 19.08 -23.79 -0.23
N GLY A 165 19.79 -23.89 0.90
CA GLY A 165 20.84 -22.95 1.30
C GLY A 165 20.34 -21.85 2.26
N TYR A 166 20.90 -20.64 2.15
CA TYR A 166 20.60 -19.50 3.03
C TYR A 166 19.27 -18.78 2.70
N GLY A 167 18.37 -19.42 1.94
CA GLY A 167 17.12 -18.83 1.44
C GLY A 167 17.36 -17.65 0.50
N GLN A 168 17.44 -17.87 -0.80
CA GLN A 168 17.44 -16.76 -1.75
C GLN A 168 16.02 -16.19 -1.80
N CYS A 169 15.84 -15.00 -1.24
CA CYS A 169 14.56 -14.35 -1.08
C CYS A 169 14.45 -13.20 -2.10
N GLN A 170 13.53 -13.28 -3.05
CA GLN A 170 13.18 -12.14 -3.91
C GLN A 170 11.79 -11.65 -3.52
N PHE A 171 11.60 -10.36 -3.39
CA PHE A 171 10.31 -9.79 -3.00
C PHE A 171 9.99 -8.51 -3.74
N THR A 172 8.70 -8.22 -3.90
CA THR A 172 8.18 -6.99 -4.48
C THR A 172 6.99 -6.52 -3.64
N ALA A 173 7.09 -5.30 -3.11
CA ALA A 173 5.99 -4.57 -2.54
C ALA A 173 5.34 -3.71 -3.63
N GLN A 174 4.01 -3.74 -3.71
CA GLN A 174 3.23 -3.03 -4.73
C GLN A 174 2.14 -2.19 -4.08
N ALA A 175 1.87 -1.02 -4.64
CA ALA A 175 0.77 -0.14 -4.27
C ALA A 175 -0.01 0.30 -5.51
N PHE A 176 -1.34 0.30 -5.42
CA PHE A 176 -2.26 0.64 -6.51
C PHE A 176 -3.26 1.67 -6.00
N GLY A 177 -3.44 2.78 -6.71
CA GLY A 177 -4.36 3.83 -6.27
C GLY A 177 -5.05 4.48 -7.45
N ASP A 178 -6.38 4.55 -7.37
CA ASP A 178 -7.20 5.35 -8.26
C ASP A 178 -7.27 6.77 -7.68
N LEU A 179 -6.47 7.68 -8.23
CA LEU A 179 -6.29 9.02 -7.66
C LEU A 179 -7.37 10.01 -8.10
N ASP A 180 -8.12 9.68 -9.16
CA ASP A 180 -9.11 10.55 -9.79
C ASP A 180 -10.46 9.96 -10.17
N ASP A 181 -10.75 8.77 -9.69
CA ASP A 181 -12.04 8.08 -9.71
C ASP A 181 -12.49 7.70 -11.12
N ASP A 182 -11.55 7.21 -11.95
CA ASP A 182 -11.81 6.72 -13.31
C ASP A 182 -11.60 5.20 -13.47
N LEU A 183 -11.24 4.50 -12.37
CA LEU A 183 -10.91 3.07 -12.32
C LEU A 183 -9.63 2.66 -13.05
N ASP A 184 -8.86 3.64 -13.52
CA ASP A 184 -7.45 3.44 -13.87
C ASP A 184 -6.59 3.60 -12.62
N TYR A 185 -5.54 2.79 -12.52
CA TYR A 185 -4.71 2.72 -11.32
C TYR A 185 -3.30 3.18 -11.63
N SER A 186 -2.89 4.18 -10.88
CA SER A 186 -1.50 4.53 -10.70
C SER A 186 -0.84 3.40 -9.90
N THR A 187 0.33 2.92 -10.33
CA THR A 187 1.01 1.78 -9.68
C THR A 187 2.43 2.10 -9.28
N TRP A 188 2.82 1.61 -8.10
CA TRP A 188 4.16 1.74 -7.56
C TRP A 188 4.67 0.38 -7.14
N GLU A 189 5.91 0.08 -7.50
CA GLU A 189 6.56 -1.17 -7.12
C GLU A 189 7.96 -0.92 -6.57
N ARG A 190 8.30 -1.65 -5.51
CA ARG A 190 9.64 -1.67 -4.95
C ARG A 190 10.04 -3.11 -4.70
N SER A 191 11.09 -3.55 -5.39
CA SER A 191 11.60 -4.91 -5.26
C SER A 191 12.90 -4.97 -4.45
N GLY A 192 13.19 -6.14 -3.93
CA GLY A 192 14.43 -6.46 -3.24
C GLY A 192 14.81 -7.92 -3.47
N ALA A 193 16.08 -8.22 -3.26
CA ALA A 193 16.57 -9.59 -3.17
C ALA A 193 17.46 -9.71 -1.94
N ALA A 194 17.47 -10.86 -1.29
CA ALA A 194 18.28 -11.12 -0.12
C ALA A 194 18.86 -12.53 -0.17
N ASP A 195 20.10 -12.64 0.31
CA ASP A 195 20.85 -13.88 0.39
C ASP A 195 21.76 -13.92 1.62
N VAL A 196 22.69 -14.88 1.65
CA VAL A 196 23.69 -15.03 2.73
C VAL A 196 24.54 -13.78 2.96
N ASN A 197 24.67 -12.90 1.98
CA ASN A 197 25.44 -11.66 2.08
C ASN A 197 24.58 -10.49 2.59
N GLY A 198 23.29 -10.74 2.86
CA GLY A 198 22.32 -9.76 3.33
C GLY A 198 21.35 -9.34 2.23
N VAL A 199 20.69 -8.19 2.45
CA VAL A 199 19.69 -7.66 1.53
C VAL A 199 20.36 -6.81 0.46
N ASN A 200 20.28 -7.27 -0.78
CA ASN A 200 20.72 -6.56 -1.97
C ASN A 200 19.58 -5.66 -2.50
N ALA A 201 19.66 -4.36 -2.20
CA ALA A 201 18.65 -3.37 -2.57
C ALA A 201 18.86 -2.78 -3.99
N ALA A 202 19.01 -3.61 -5.02
CA ALA A 202 19.32 -3.13 -6.37
C ALA A 202 18.11 -2.59 -7.16
N ALA A 203 16.86 -2.79 -6.70
CA ALA A 203 15.69 -2.34 -7.45
C ALA A 203 15.14 -1.03 -6.87
N GLY A 204 15.25 0.03 -7.67
CA GLY A 204 14.64 1.32 -7.39
C GLY A 204 13.11 1.26 -7.37
N LEU A 205 12.49 2.39 -7.06
CA LEU A 205 11.03 2.54 -7.13
C LEU A 205 10.60 2.60 -8.60
N TYR A 206 9.86 1.61 -9.07
CA TYR A 206 9.15 1.66 -10.33
C TYR A 206 7.81 2.38 -10.13
N ILE A 207 7.46 3.26 -11.06
CA ILE A 207 6.21 4.01 -11.04
C ILE A 207 5.61 3.94 -12.44
N ASP A 208 4.38 3.46 -12.53
CA ASP A 208 3.54 3.59 -13.72
C ASP A 208 2.42 4.58 -13.41
N ARG A 209 2.20 5.53 -14.34
CA ARG A 209 1.12 6.51 -14.26
C ARG A 209 1.09 7.29 -12.93
N GLU A 210 2.22 7.90 -12.55
CA GLU A 210 2.41 8.54 -11.22
C GLU A 210 1.29 9.51 -10.79
N VAL A 211 0.74 10.25 -11.75
CA VAL A 211 -0.33 11.23 -11.52
C VAL A 211 -1.23 11.17 -12.74
N GLU A 212 -2.17 10.23 -12.74
CA GLU A 212 -3.36 10.31 -13.59
C GLU A 212 -4.07 11.66 -13.40
#